data_AF-A0A8T5Y1B2-F1
#
_entry.id   AF-A0A8T5Y1B2-F1
#
_cell.length_a   1.000
_cell.length_b   1.000
_cell.length_c   1.000
_cell.angle_alpha   90.00
_cell.angle_beta   90.00
_cell.angle_gamma   90.00
#
_symmetry.space_group_name_H-M   'P 1'
#
loop_
_entity.id
_entity.type
_entity.pdbx_description
1 polymer ?
#
loop_
_entity_poly.entity_id
_entity_poly.type
_entity_poly.pdbx_seq_one_letter_code
_entity_poly.pdbx_strand_id
1 'polypeptide(L)'
;MLKRLLRWGAACLLLVLLAGWIFSHGMFIWSIDWDNPRPFLESDVNSIDYVDGKLVANLDQYRIEYIPLEDMPPHLIEAFVAVEDRRFFDHRGVDYRGIFRALRANLSLGDIAEGGSTITQQLARNLFLNLDQNLERKIAEASIALQLERRYDKEEIIEMYINQVNFGAGNWGVVRAARKYFDKDVADLTIGEAALLAGLVQAPNAYTPAKGWELAITRQRVVLNRMVDMGFITSEQAATEVYQVEN
;
A
#
# COMPACT_ATOMS: atom_id res chain seq x y z
N MET A 1 -26.64 -35.17 -13.21
CA MET A 1 -26.89 -34.51 -11.90
C MET A 1 -25.82 -34.85 -10.86
N LEU A 2 -25.55 -36.14 -10.61
CA LEU A 2 -24.56 -36.61 -9.62
C LEU A 2 -23.13 -36.08 -9.82
N LYS A 3 -22.62 -36.08 -11.06
CA LYS A 3 -21.29 -35.51 -11.39
C LYS A 3 -21.17 -34.00 -11.08
N ARG A 4 -22.29 -33.26 -11.15
CA ARG A 4 -22.32 -31.82 -10.83
C ARG A 4 -22.31 -31.62 -9.31
N LEU A 5 -23.10 -32.40 -8.57
CA LEU A 5 -23.10 -32.41 -7.10
C LEU A 5 -21.75 -32.82 -6.51
N LEU A 6 -21.09 -33.86 -7.07
CA LEU A 6 -19.74 -34.27 -6.68
C LEU A 6 -18.69 -33.17 -6.93
N ARG A 7 -18.80 -32.44 -8.05
CA ARG A 7 -17.93 -31.29 -8.34
C ARG A 7 -18.12 -30.15 -7.33
N TRP A 8 -19.36 -29.81 -7.00
CA TRP A 8 -19.64 -28.78 -5.98
C TRP A 8 -19.22 -29.23 -4.57
N GLY A 9 -19.45 -30.49 -4.22
CA GLY A 9 -18.99 -31.07 -2.94
C GLY A 9 -17.47 -31.06 -2.82
N ALA A 10 -16.74 -31.43 -3.88
CA ALA A 10 -15.29 -31.36 -3.92
C ALA A 10 -14.77 -29.92 -3.84
N ALA A 11 -15.41 -28.96 -4.53
CA ALA A 11 -15.06 -27.54 -4.46
C ALA A 11 -15.29 -26.96 -3.05
N CYS A 12 -16.43 -27.27 -2.42
CA CYS A 12 -16.69 -26.87 -1.03
C CYS A 12 -15.69 -27.48 -0.05
N LEU A 13 -15.35 -28.77 -0.21
CA LEU A 13 -14.34 -29.43 0.62
C LEU A 13 -12.96 -28.77 0.44
N LEU A 14 -12.57 -28.46 -0.80
CA LEU A 14 -11.34 -27.72 -1.09
C LEU A 14 -11.33 -26.34 -0.45
N LEU A 15 -12.45 -25.61 -0.50
CA LEU A 15 -12.58 -24.30 0.15
C LEU A 15 -12.50 -24.40 1.69
N VAL A 16 -13.08 -25.44 2.29
CA VAL A 16 -13.01 -25.69 3.74
C VAL A 16 -11.60 -26.09 4.17
N LEU A 17 -10.92 -26.94 3.40
CA LEU A 17 -9.54 -27.34 3.66
C LEU A 17 -8.58 -26.15 3.47
N LEU A 18 -8.81 -25.34 2.43
CA LEU A 18 -8.06 -24.10 2.20
C LEU A 18 -8.31 -23.09 3.34
N ALA A 19 -9.56 -22.93 3.79
CA ALA A 19 -9.90 -22.09 4.93
C ALA A 19 -9.28 -22.60 6.24
N GLY A 20 -9.27 -23.91 6.46
CA GLY A 20 -8.64 -24.53 7.63
C GLY A 20 -7.13 -24.40 7.61
N TRP A 21 -6.50 -24.52 6.44
CA TRP A 21 -5.07 -24.31 6.24
C TRP A 21 -4.67 -22.84 6.40
N ILE A 22 -5.48 -21.92 5.84
CA ILE A 22 -5.38 -20.46 6.06
C ILE A 22 -5.52 -20.14 7.55
N PHE A 23 -6.49 -20.74 8.23
CA PHE A 23 -6.73 -20.55 9.65
C PHE A 23 -5.56 -21.08 10.50
N SER A 24 -5.04 -22.26 10.19
CA SER A 24 -3.93 -22.87 10.94
C SER A 24 -2.60 -22.13 10.76
N HIS A 25 -2.33 -21.57 9.58
CA HIS A 25 -1.12 -20.77 9.32
C HIS A 25 -1.31 -19.30 9.71
N GLY A 26 -2.54 -18.79 9.73
CA GLY A 26 -2.90 -17.48 10.27
C GLY A 26 -2.77 -17.40 11.80
N MET A 27 -2.82 -18.53 12.52
CA MET A 27 -2.58 -18.59 13.98
C MET A 27 -1.19 -18.10 14.39
N PHE A 28 -0.16 -18.29 13.55
CA PHE A 28 1.20 -17.80 13.80
C PHE A 28 1.31 -16.26 13.75
N ILE A 29 0.26 -15.59 13.27
CA ILE A 29 0.21 -14.13 13.17
C ILE A 29 -0.39 -13.54 14.44
N TRP A 30 -1.21 -14.30 15.18
CA TRP A 30 -1.67 -13.91 16.52
C TRP A 30 -0.56 -13.96 17.58
N SER A 31 0.62 -14.46 17.21
CA SER A 31 1.82 -14.42 18.04
C SER A 31 2.76 -13.25 17.70
N ILE A 32 2.28 -12.20 17.02
CA ILE A 32 3.05 -10.94 16.98
C ILE A 32 3.19 -10.47 18.43
N ASP A 33 4.43 -10.46 18.90
CA ASP A 33 4.79 -9.80 20.14
C ASP A 33 4.81 -8.28 19.87
N TRP A 34 3.77 -7.58 20.29
CA TRP A 34 3.66 -6.14 20.08
C TRP A 34 4.58 -5.35 21.00
N ASP A 35 5.09 -5.95 22.07
CA ASP A 35 6.08 -5.31 22.97
C ASP A 35 7.49 -5.41 22.38
N ASN A 36 7.74 -6.42 21.54
CA ASN A 36 9.00 -6.60 20.81
C ASN A 36 8.76 -7.10 19.36
N PRO A 37 8.19 -6.25 18.47
CA PRO A 37 7.82 -6.66 17.13
C PRO A 37 9.07 -7.00 16.31
N ARG A 38 9.00 -8.09 15.55
CA ARG A 38 10.10 -8.55 14.67
C ARG A 38 9.57 -8.94 13.30
N PRO A 39 10.36 -8.73 12.23
CA PRO A 39 10.00 -9.24 10.93
C PRO A 39 9.92 -10.78 10.99
N PHE A 40 8.93 -11.37 10.33
CA PHE A 40 8.74 -12.83 10.32
C PHE A 40 9.79 -13.55 9.46
N LEU A 41 10.30 -12.86 8.44
CA LEU A 41 11.31 -13.37 7.53
C LEU A 41 12.38 -12.29 7.38
N GLU A 42 13.64 -12.67 7.56
CA GLU A 42 14.79 -11.80 7.28
C GLU A 42 14.69 -11.35 5.81
N SER A 43 14.62 -10.04 5.62
CA SER A 43 14.55 -9.35 4.33
C SER A 43 15.27 -8.00 4.48
N ASP A 44 14.93 -6.98 3.70
CA ASP A 44 15.55 -5.64 3.82
C ASP A 44 15.28 -4.96 5.19
N VAL A 45 14.33 -5.46 5.99
CA VAL A 45 13.99 -4.96 7.34
C VAL A 45 14.89 -5.62 8.39
N ASN A 46 15.71 -4.81 9.07
CA ASN A 46 16.63 -5.22 10.13
C ASN A 46 15.94 -5.26 11.50
N SER A 47 15.18 -4.20 11.82
CA SER A 47 14.43 -4.08 13.07
C SER A 47 13.10 -3.37 12.86
N ILE A 48 12.16 -3.61 13.77
CA ILE A 48 10.91 -2.86 13.85
C ILE A 48 10.91 -2.18 15.21
N ASP A 49 10.91 -0.86 15.20
CA ASP A 49 10.99 -0.04 16.40
C ASP A 49 9.73 0.82 16.54
N TYR A 50 9.53 1.39 17.72
CA TYR A 50 8.49 2.38 17.97
C TYR A 50 9.08 3.79 17.93
N VAL A 51 8.50 4.64 17.09
CA VAL A 51 8.73 6.09 17.10
C VAL A 51 7.39 6.73 17.46
N ASP A 52 7.33 7.42 18.60
CA ASP A 52 6.11 8.06 19.11
C ASP A 52 4.86 7.16 19.12
N GLY A 53 5.05 5.89 19.48
CA GLY A 53 3.97 4.89 19.55
C GLY A 53 3.59 4.25 18.21
N LYS A 54 4.31 4.58 17.13
CA LYS A 54 4.07 4.12 15.76
C LYS A 54 5.17 3.16 15.33
N LEU A 55 4.82 2.14 14.57
CA LEU A 55 5.80 1.18 14.08
C LEU A 55 6.61 1.77 12.94
N VAL A 56 7.92 1.58 13.01
CA VAL A 56 8.87 1.98 11.98
C VAL A 56 9.79 0.80 11.67
N ALA A 57 9.78 0.35 10.43
CA ALA A 57 10.71 -0.66 9.94
C ALA A 57 12.05 -0.01 9.57
N ASN A 58 13.07 -0.25 10.39
CA ASN A 58 14.43 0.16 10.09
C ASN A 58 15.06 -0.85 9.12
N LEU A 59 15.52 -0.35 7.98
CA LEU A 59 16.11 -1.17 6.93
C LEU A 59 17.61 -1.31 7.18
N ASP A 60 18.23 -2.37 6.64
CA ASP A 60 19.67 -2.60 6.75
C ASP A 60 20.51 -1.41 6.28
N GLN A 61 20.05 -0.74 5.21
CA GLN A 61 20.80 0.32 4.54
C GLN A 61 20.29 1.73 4.87
N TYR A 62 19.06 1.85 5.38
CA TYR A 62 18.39 3.15 5.52
C TYR A 62 17.56 3.18 6.80
N ARG A 63 17.69 4.27 7.55
CA ARG A 63 16.73 4.60 8.61
C ARG A 63 15.58 5.39 8.02
N ILE A 64 14.37 5.09 8.45
CA ILE A 64 13.19 5.85 8.08
C ILE A 64 13.20 7.17 8.85
N GLU A 65 13.14 8.28 8.11
CA GLU A 65 12.90 9.60 8.69
C GLU A 65 11.39 9.77 8.87
N TYR A 66 10.97 9.81 10.12
CA TYR A 66 9.56 9.86 10.50
C TYR A 66 9.07 11.32 10.55
N ILE A 67 7.90 11.57 9.97
CA ILE A 67 7.18 12.83 10.10
C ILE A 67 5.73 12.54 10.52
N PRO A 68 5.17 13.26 11.50
CA PRO A 68 3.80 13.00 11.96
C PRO A 68 2.77 13.42 10.90
N LEU A 69 1.59 12.82 10.96
CA LEU A 69 0.52 13.06 9.98
C LEU A 69 0.11 14.54 9.89
N GLU A 70 0.15 15.27 11.00
CA GLU A 70 -0.23 16.68 11.10
C GLU A 70 0.70 17.63 10.32
N ASP A 71 1.94 17.20 10.06
CA ASP A 71 2.92 17.92 9.26
C ASP A 71 2.89 17.51 7.78
N MET A 72 2.00 16.58 7.41
CA MET A 72 1.75 16.19 6.02
C MET A 72 0.61 17.01 5.42
N PRO A 73 0.74 17.51 4.18
CA PRO A 73 -0.34 18.26 3.57
C PRO A 73 -1.51 17.32 3.21
N PRO A 74 -2.79 17.72 3.42
CA PRO A 74 -3.94 16.83 3.24
C PRO A 74 -4.01 16.13 1.87
N HIS A 75 -3.64 16.84 0.81
CA HIS A 75 -3.66 16.30 -0.56
C HIS A 75 -2.67 15.15 -0.77
N LEU A 76 -1.65 15.01 0.08
CA LEU A 76 -0.78 13.84 0.08
C LEU A 76 -1.54 12.58 0.50
N ILE A 77 -2.26 12.65 1.62
CA ILE A 77 -3.08 11.54 2.11
C ILE A 77 -4.16 11.20 1.08
N GLU A 78 -4.83 12.21 0.54
CA GLU A 78 -5.87 12.06 -0.48
C GLU A 78 -5.34 11.38 -1.75
N ALA A 79 -4.13 11.73 -2.22
CA ALA A 79 -3.51 11.09 -3.39
C ALA A 79 -3.28 9.59 -3.17
N PHE A 80 -2.75 9.21 -2.01
CA PHE A 80 -2.55 7.81 -1.64
C PHE A 80 -3.86 7.04 -1.53
N VAL A 81 -4.86 7.59 -0.83
CA VAL A 81 -6.19 7.00 -0.74
C VAL A 81 -6.80 6.85 -2.13
N ALA A 82 -6.69 7.85 -3.00
CA ALA A 82 -7.30 7.83 -4.32
C ALA A 82 -6.76 6.73 -5.23
N VAL A 83 -5.43 6.50 -5.22
CA VAL A 83 -4.80 5.53 -6.13
C VAL A 83 -4.64 4.13 -5.53
N GLU A 84 -4.27 4.02 -4.25
CA GLU A 84 -3.96 2.73 -3.64
C GLU A 84 -5.21 2.09 -3.02
N ASP A 85 -6.07 2.86 -2.36
CA ASP A 85 -7.16 2.32 -1.57
C ASP A 85 -8.32 3.30 -1.37
N ARG A 86 -9.12 3.50 -2.42
CA ARG A 86 -10.23 4.47 -2.46
C ARG A 86 -11.30 4.32 -1.37
N ARG A 87 -11.29 3.18 -0.66
CA ARG A 87 -12.23 2.86 0.42
C ARG A 87 -11.50 2.65 1.74
N PHE A 88 -10.28 3.17 1.86
CA PHE A 88 -9.41 3.01 3.01
C PHE A 88 -10.16 3.24 4.33
N PHE A 89 -10.92 4.34 4.44
CA PHE A 89 -11.67 4.69 5.64
C PHE A 89 -12.94 3.84 5.89
N ASP A 90 -13.42 3.06 4.90
CA ASP A 90 -14.66 2.27 5.00
C ASP A 90 -14.45 0.83 5.48
N HIS A 91 -13.26 0.26 5.30
CA HIS A 91 -12.99 -1.15 5.62
C HIS A 91 -12.03 -1.27 6.80
N ARG A 92 -11.82 -2.49 7.30
CA ARG A 92 -10.87 -2.79 8.39
C ARG A 92 -9.84 -3.78 7.88
N GLY A 93 -8.73 -3.28 7.34
CA GLY A 93 -7.59 -4.08 6.88
C GLY A 93 -7.75 -4.70 5.49
N VAL A 94 -8.91 -5.27 5.16
CA VAL A 94 -9.15 -5.92 3.86
C VAL A 94 -10.42 -5.38 3.21
N ASP A 95 -10.33 -4.93 1.95
CA ASP A 95 -11.50 -4.54 1.17
C ASP A 95 -12.06 -5.72 0.35
N TYR A 96 -12.99 -6.48 0.93
CA TYR A 96 -13.67 -7.57 0.23
C TYR A 96 -14.46 -7.12 -1.00
N ARG A 97 -15.04 -5.91 -0.99
CA ARG A 97 -15.78 -5.40 -2.17
C ARG A 97 -14.80 -4.96 -3.24
N GLY A 98 -13.68 -4.35 -2.85
CA GLY A 98 -12.56 -3.98 -3.71
C GLY A 98 -11.97 -5.20 -4.42
N ILE A 99 -11.71 -6.28 -3.67
CA ILE A 99 -11.25 -7.57 -4.21
C ILE A 99 -12.23 -8.11 -5.25
N PHE A 100 -13.52 -8.18 -4.91
CA PHE A 100 -14.53 -8.73 -5.83
C PHE A 100 -14.69 -7.89 -7.10
N ARG A 101 -14.62 -6.57 -6.97
CA ARG A 101 -14.63 -5.63 -8.10
C ARG A 101 -13.41 -5.80 -8.99
N ALA A 102 -12.21 -5.83 -8.41
CA ALA A 102 -10.96 -6.03 -9.14
C ALA A 102 -10.97 -7.38 -9.87
N LEU A 103 -11.45 -8.44 -9.22
CA LEU A 103 -11.62 -9.75 -9.85
C LEU A 103 -12.53 -9.70 -11.07
N ARG A 104 -13.71 -9.05 -10.98
CA ARG A 104 -14.63 -8.90 -12.11
C ARG A 104 -14.03 -8.07 -13.25
N ALA A 105 -13.35 -6.98 -12.93
CA ALA A 105 -12.69 -6.12 -13.92
C ALA A 105 -11.59 -6.88 -14.67
N ASN A 106 -10.70 -7.55 -13.93
CA ASN A 106 -9.58 -8.30 -14.50
C ASN A 106 -10.06 -9.50 -15.34
N LEU A 107 -11.15 -10.18 -14.94
CA LEU A 107 -11.77 -11.25 -15.75
C LEU A 107 -12.39 -10.74 -17.05
N SER A 108 -12.88 -9.49 -17.05
CA SER A 108 -13.53 -8.88 -18.21
C SER A 108 -12.52 -8.31 -19.22
N LEU A 109 -11.36 -7.87 -18.73
CA LEU A 109 -10.27 -7.31 -19.55
C LEU A 109 -9.22 -8.35 -19.95
N GLY A 110 -9.17 -9.51 -19.29
CA GLY A 110 -8.17 -10.55 -19.53
C GLY A 110 -6.76 -10.20 -19.03
N ASP A 111 -6.61 -9.08 -18.31
CA ASP A 111 -5.35 -8.56 -17.77
C ASP A 111 -5.56 -7.92 -16.38
N ILE A 112 -4.48 -7.72 -15.62
CA ILE A 112 -4.51 -7.10 -14.29
C ILE A 112 -4.62 -5.57 -14.44
N ALA A 113 -5.85 -5.06 -14.47
CA ALA A 113 -6.13 -3.63 -14.58
C ALA A 113 -6.18 -2.92 -13.22
N GLU A 114 -6.59 -3.63 -12.16
CA GLU A 114 -6.70 -3.09 -10.80
C GLU A 114 -6.09 -4.02 -9.75
N GLY A 115 -5.35 -3.42 -8.82
CA GLY A 115 -4.85 -4.10 -7.62
C GLY A 115 -5.97 -4.34 -6.62
N GLY A 116 -5.91 -5.48 -5.93
CA GLY A 116 -6.85 -5.84 -4.85
C GLY A 116 -6.30 -5.66 -3.43
N SER A 117 -5.10 -5.07 -3.29
CA SER A 117 -4.46 -4.89 -1.97
C SER A 117 -4.84 -3.55 -1.36
N THR A 118 -5.09 -3.52 -0.05
CA THR A 118 -5.34 -2.28 0.72
C THR A 118 -4.04 -1.63 1.19
N ILE A 119 -4.11 -0.36 1.60
CA ILE A 119 -2.98 0.33 2.25
C ILE A 119 -2.48 -0.46 3.46
N THR A 120 -3.38 -0.94 4.31
CA THR A 120 -3.02 -1.70 5.52
C THR A 120 -2.34 -3.03 5.20
N GLN A 121 -2.75 -3.74 4.14
CA GLN A 121 -2.06 -4.95 3.68
C GLN A 121 -0.65 -4.65 3.18
N GLN A 122 -0.48 -3.52 2.50
CA GLN A 122 0.83 -3.09 2.04
C GLN A 122 1.73 -2.65 3.20
N LEU A 123 1.18 -1.96 4.21
CA LEU A 123 1.90 -1.65 5.44
C LEU A 123 2.35 -2.93 6.16
N ALA A 124 1.44 -3.90 6.33
CA ALA A 124 1.76 -5.20 6.91
C ALA A 124 2.91 -5.90 6.18
N ARG A 125 2.90 -5.87 4.84
CA ARG A 125 3.98 -6.40 4.01
C ARG A 125 5.30 -5.69 4.32
N ASN A 126 5.30 -4.37 4.30
CA ASN A 126 6.52 -3.56 4.44
C ASN A 126 7.11 -3.64 5.86
N LEU A 127 6.31 -3.88 6.89
CA LEU A 127 6.78 -4.04 8.26
C LEU A 127 7.34 -5.45 8.53
N PHE A 128 6.59 -6.48 8.16
CA PHE A 128 6.78 -7.80 8.77
C PHE A 128 7.15 -8.92 7.79
N LEU A 129 7.06 -8.73 6.48
CA LEU A 129 7.10 -9.82 5.50
C LEU A 129 8.14 -9.57 4.39
N ASN A 130 8.63 -10.64 3.77
CA ASN A 130 9.55 -10.56 2.65
C ASN A 130 8.85 -10.33 1.29
N LEU A 131 9.61 -9.98 0.25
CA LEU A 131 9.10 -9.63 -1.08
C LEU A 131 8.73 -10.84 -1.97
N ASP A 132 8.83 -12.08 -1.50
CA ASP A 132 8.50 -13.29 -2.28
C ASP A 132 6.99 -13.49 -2.51
N GLN A 133 6.55 -13.36 -3.77
CA GLN A 133 5.13 -13.38 -4.12
C GLN A 133 4.55 -14.79 -4.12
N ASN A 134 4.06 -15.27 -2.97
CA ASN A 134 3.25 -16.48 -2.88
C ASN A 134 1.91 -16.24 -2.16
N LEU A 135 0.98 -17.19 -2.34
CA LEU A 135 -0.36 -17.10 -1.74
C LEU A 135 -0.31 -17.06 -0.21
N GLU A 136 0.65 -17.76 0.39
CA GLU A 136 0.84 -17.83 1.84
C GLU A 136 1.13 -16.44 2.42
N ARG A 137 2.04 -15.69 1.78
CA ARG A 137 2.33 -14.31 2.17
C ARG A 137 1.11 -13.42 2.03
N LYS A 138 0.32 -13.58 0.96
CA LYS A 138 -0.90 -12.76 0.78
C LYS A 138 -1.92 -12.99 1.89
N ILE A 139 -2.04 -14.21 2.38
CA ILE A 139 -2.86 -14.56 3.55
C ILE A 139 -2.25 -13.92 4.82
N ALA A 140 -0.93 -13.92 4.94
CA ALA A 140 -0.25 -13.28 6.06
C ALA A 140 -0.47 -11.76 6.08
N GLU A 141 -0.30 -11.07 4.95
CA GLU A 141 -0.59 -9.64 4.79
C GLU A 141 -2.01 -9.30 5.26
N ALA A 142 -3.01 -10.08 4.82
CA ALA A 142 -4.40 -9.86 5.21
C ALA A 142 -4.63 -10.04 6.72
N SER A 143 -3.98 -11.03 7.34
CA SER A 143 -4.13 -11.34 8.75
C SER A 143 -3.44 -10.31 9.65
N ILE A 144 -2.23 -9.87 9.28
CA ILE A 144 -1.51 -8.80 9.97
C ILE A 144 -2.27 -7.48 9.83
N ALA A 145 -2.78 -7.18 8.63
CA ALA A 145 -3.58 -5.97 8.40
C ALA A 145 -4.80 -5.90 9.33
N LEU A 146 -5.49 -7.02 9.54
CA LEU A 146 -6.61 -7.09 10.49
C LEU A 146 -6.20 -6.84 11.94
N GLN A 147 -4.96 -7.17 12.33
CA GLN A 147 -4.47 -6.87 13.68
C GLN A 147 -4.01 -5.42 13.83
N LEU A 148 -3.33 -4.88 12.82
CA LEU A 148 -2.98 -3.45 12.78
C LEU A 148 -4.24 -2.60 12.97
N GLU A 149 -5.34 -2.94 12.28
CA GLU A 149 -6.64 -2.22 12.35
C GLU A 149 -7.44 -2.43 13.63
N ARG A 150 -6.97 -3.30 14.52
CA ARG A 150 -7.51 -3.42 15.88
C ARG A 150 -6.72 -2.59 16.89
N ARG A 151 -5.47 -2.29 16.57
CA ARG A 151 -4.53 -1.61 17.48
C ARG A 151 -4.38 -0.13 17.15
N TYR A 152 -4.48 0.21 15.86
CA TYR A 152 -4.24 1.54 15.34
C TYR A 152 -5.46 2.03 14.57
N ASP A 153 -5.76 3.31 14.71
CA ASP A 153 -6.78 3.98 13.93
C ASP A 153 -6.29 4.28 12.51
N LYS A 154 -7.22 4.67 11.63
CA LYS A 154 -6.95 4.85 10.19
C LYS A 154 -5.87 5.88 9.90
N GLU A 155 -5.91 6.99 10.62
CA GLU A 155 -4.92 8.07 10.53
C GLU A 155 -3.52 7.56 10.84
N GLU A 156 -3.39 6.77 11.91
CA GLU A 156 -2.11 6.18 12.31
C GLU A 156 -1.59 5.15 11.29
N ILE A 157 -2.49 4.38 10.68
CA ILE A 157 -2.12 3.39 9.65
C ILE A 157 -1.59 4.08 8.40
N ILE A 158 -2.26 5.13 7.92
CA ILE A 158 -1.80 5.82 6.72
C ILE A 158 -0.52 6.62 6.99
N GLU A 159 -0.39 7.18 8.19
CA GLU A 159 0.82 7.85 8.68
C GLU A 159 2.03 6.90 8.68
N MET A 160 1.90 5.72 9.30
CA MET A 160 2.94 4.68 9.27
C MET A 160 3.27 4.30 7.83
N TYR A 161 2.25 4.04 7.00
CA TYR A 161 2.43 3.61 5.62
C TYR A 161 3.22 4.60 4.76
N ILE A 162 2.83 5.88 4.75
CA ILE A 162 3.49 6.92 3.95
C ILE A 162 4.94 7.14 4.40
N ASN A 163 5.20 7.05 5.70
CA ASN A 163 6.54 7.19 6.26
C ASN A 163 7.51 6.08 5.85
N GLN A 164 7.03 4.92 5.41
CA GLN A 164 7.91 3.77 5.19
C GLN A 164 7.70 3.03 3.87
N VAL A 165 6.86 3.54 2.97
CA VAL A 165 6.70 2.92 1.66
C VAL A 165 7.89 3.25 0.75
N ASN A 166 8.20 2.35 -0.19
CA ASN A 166 9.27 2.55 -1.16
C ASN A 166 8.78 3.36 -2.36
N PHE A 167 9.41 4.51 -2.61
CA PHE A 167 9.14 5.40 -3.73
C PHE A 167 10.09 5.17 -4.92
N GLY A 168 10.84 4.07 -4.93
CA GLY A 168 11.79 3.70 -5.98
C GLY A 168 13.20 4.21 -5.75
N ALA A 169 14.17 3.57 -6.40
CA ALA A 169 15.60 3.92 -6.33
C ALA A 169 16.17 4.01 -4.89
N GLY A 170 15.63 3.21 -3.97
CA GLY A 170 16.05 3.19 -2.57
C GLY A 170 15.51 4.34 -1.71
N ASN A 171 14.53 5.11 -2.22
CA ASN A 171 13.87 6.16 -1.46
C ASN A 171 12.73 5.58 -0.64
N TRP A 172 13.06 5.07 0.54
CA TRP A 172 12.09 4.62 1.53
C TRP A 172 11.63 5.78 2.39
N GLY A 173 10.31 5.96 2.48
CA GLY A 173 9.67 7.03 3.22
C GLY A 173 9.53 8.36 2.48
N VAL A 174 8.46 9.08 2.80
CA VAL A 174 8.06 10.28 2.06
C VAL A 174 9.05 11.43 2.21
N VAL A 175 9.66 11.60 3.40
CA VAL A 175 10.66 12.66 3.65
C VAL A 175 11.81 12.56 2.67
N ARG A 176 12.39 11.36 2.58
CA ARG A 176 13.49 11.06 1.65
C ARG A 176 13.07 11.22 0.20
N ALA A 177 11.86 10.78 -0.16
CA ALA A 177 11.36 10.88 -1.52
C ALA A 177 11.11 12.34 -1.95
N ALA A 178 10.51 13.17 -1.09
CA ALA A 178 10.27 14.59 -1.33
C ALA A 178 11.59 15.34 -1.57
N ARG A 179 12.58 15.12 -0.69
CA ARG A 179 13.93 15.68 -0.87
C ARG A 179 14.61 15.17 -2.12
N LYS A 180 14.53 13.86 -2.39
CA LYS A 180 15.24 13.27 -3.53
C LYS A 180 14.69 13.72 -4.88
N TYR A 181 13.38 13.82 -5.01
CA TYR A 181 12.74 14.07 -6.30
C TYR A 181 12.42 15.53 -6.56
N PHE A 182 12.20 16.34 -5.50
CA PHE A 182 11.76 17.72 -5.64
C PHE A 182 12.58 18.73 -4.84
N ASP A 183 13.56 18.27 -4.03
CA ASP A 183 14.33 19.11 -3.10
C ASP A 183 13.46 19.87 -2.08
N LYS A 184 12.31 19.31 -1.71
CA LYS A 184 11.30 19.95 -0.82
C LYS A 184 11.11 19.23 0.50
N ASP A 185 10.63 19.99 1.49
CA ASP A 185 9.99 19.42 2.67
C ASP A 185 8.63 18.82 2.31
N VAL A 186 8.18 17.84 3.10
CA VAL A 186 6.90 17.15 2.87
C VAL A 186 5.72 18.11 2.94
N ALA A 187 5.77 19.08 3.86
CA ALA A 187 4.75 20.11 4.03
C ALA A 187 4.58 21.02 2.79
N ASP A 188 5.63 21.15 1.97
CA ASP A 188 5.66 22.05 0.81
C ASP A 188 5.33 21.34 -0.52
N LEU A 189 4.99 20.04 -0.47
CA LEU A 189 4.61 19.28 -1.65
C LEU A 189 3.34 19.87 -2.27
N THR A 190 3.32 20.03 -3.59
CA THR A 190 2.07 20.39 -4.31
C THR A 190 1.16 19.17 -4.49
N ILE A 191 -0.07 19.40 -4.96
CA ILE A 191 -1.01 18.32 -5.35
C ILE A 191 -0.35 17.43 -6.41
N GLY A 192 0.30 18.05 -7.40
CA GLY A 192 1.03 17.36 -8.44
C GLY A 192 2.13 16.46 -7.90
N GLU A 193 2.99 16.97 -7.04
CA GLU A 193 4.12 16.23 -6.47
C GLU A 193 3.63 15.07 -5.58
N ALA A 194 2.61 15.31 -4.75
CA ALA A 194 1.94 14.28 -3.97
C ALA A 194 1.34 13.16 -4.85
N ALA A 195 0.63 13.55 -5.92
CA ALA A 195 0.07 12.61 -6.87
C ALA A 195 1.15 11.80 -7.60
N LEU A 196 2.31 12.41 -7.87
CA LEU A 196 3.45 11.72 -8.48
C LEU A 196 3.99 10.68 -7.51
N LEU A 197 4.29 11.07 -6.27
CA LEU A 197 4.79 10.18 -5.22
C LEU A 197 3.86 8.98 -4.98
N ALA A 198 2.56 9.22 -4.80
CA ALA A 198 1.57 8.16 -4.64
C ALA A 198 1.55 7.21 -5.85
N GLY A 199 1.73 7.76 -7.06
CA GLY A 199 1.80 6.98 -8.29
C GLY A 199 3.00 6.02 -8.36
N LEU A 200 4.14 6.38 -7.75
CA LEU A 200 5.36 5.57 -7.80
C LEU A 200 5.22 4.23 -7.08
N VAL A 201 4.44 4.20 -6.01
CA VAL A 201 4.38 3.08 -5.06
C VAL A 201 3.86 1.77 -5.67
N GLN A 202 2.99 1.84 -6.69
CA GLN A 202 2.49 0.65 -7.37
C GLN A 202 3.63 -0.20 -7.99
N ALA A 203 4.62 0.46 -8.58
CA ALA A 203 5.75 -0.19 -9.22
C ALA A 203 7.01 0.70 -9.09
N PRO A 204 7.61 0.75 -7.89
CA PRO A 204 8.60 1.77 -7.54
C PRO A 204 9.85 1.71 -8.42
N ASN A 205 10.26 0.51 -8.84
CA ASN A 205 11.39 0.34 -9.74
C ASN A 205 11.07 0.60 -11.21
N ALA A 206 9.79 0.59 -11.61
CA ALA A 206 9.37 0.83 -12.99
C ALA A 206 9.07 2.31 -13.24
N TYR A 207 8.41 2.98 -12.29
CA TYR A 207 7.98 4.36 -12.43
C TYR A 207 8.94 5.39 -11.84
N THR A 208 10.03 4.97 -11.19
CA THR A 208 10.98 5.92 -10.58
C THR A 208 11.50 6.97 -11.58
N PRO A 209 11.51 8.27 -11.20
CA PRO A 209 12.11 9.33 -11.99
C PRO A 209 13.58 9.08 -12.36
N ALA A 210 14.30 8.22 -11.61
CA ALA A 210 15.68 7.83 -11.92
C ALA A 210 15.83 7.12 -13.28
N LYS A 211 14.74 6.55 -13.82
CA LYS A 211 14.71 5.93 -15.16
C LYS A 211 14.12 6.84 -16.24
N GLY A 212 13.73 8.06 -15.87
CA GLY A 212 13.05 9.02 -16.74
C GLY A 212 11.69 9.43 -16.19
N TRP A 213 11.35 10.69 -16.40
CA TRP A 213 10.14 11.30 -15.85
C TRP A 213 8.85 10.94 -16.60
N GLU A 214 8.95 10.52 -17.87
CA GLU A 214 7.77 10.30 -18.72
C GLU A 214 6.78 9.27 -18.15
N LEU A 215 7.30 8.13 -17.68
CA LEU A 215 6.48 7.08 -17.06
C LEU A 215 5.92 7.51 -15.70
N ALA A 216 6.73 8.23 -14.91
CA ALA A 216 6.29 8.79 -13.63
C ALA A 216 5.12 9.76 -13.82
N ILE A 217 5.22 10.68 -14.77
CA ILE A 217 4.18 11.68 -15.09
C ILE A 217 2.94 11.00 -15.70
N THR A 218 3.12 9.98 -16.53
CA THR A 218 1.98 9.20 -17.04
C THR A 218 1.20 8.56 -15.90
N ARG A 219 1.92 8.00 -14.91
CA ARG A 219 1.31 7.42 -13.71
C ARG A 219 0.69 8.49 -12.81
N GLN A 220 1.34 9.64 -12.63
CA GLN A 220 0.81 10.80 -11.90
C GLN A 220 -0.56 11.22 -12.44
N ARG A 221 -0.74 11.31 -13.76
CA ARG A 221 -2.04 11.66 -14.37
C ARG A 221 -3.15 10.68 -13.99
N VAL A 222 -2.83 9.39 -13.83
CA VAL A 222 -3.80 8.41 -13.32
C VAL A 222 -4.21 8.78 -11.90
N VAL A 223 -3.27 9.14 -11.02
CA VAL A 223 -3.57 9.55 -9.64
C VAL A 223 -4.42 10.81 -9.61
N LEU A 224 -4.05 11.85 -10.36
CA LEU A 224 -4.81 13.10 -10.43
C LEU A 224 -6.26 12.85 -10.90
N ASN A 225 -6.45 12.00 -11.92
CA ASN A 225 -7.79 11.62 -12.36
C ASN A 225 -8.57 10.86 -11.28
N ARG A 226 -7.92 9.99 -10.49
CA ARG A 226 -8.58 9.32 -9.35
C ARG A 226 -8.96 10.30 -8.25
N MET A 227 -8.13 11.31 -7.99
CA MET A 227 -8.45 12.37 -7.02
C MET A 227 -9.65 13.20 -7.49
N VAL A 228 -9.78 13.47 -8.79
CA VAL A 228 -10.98 14.08 -9.38
C VAL A 228 -12.20 13.17 -9.24
N ASP A 229 -12.09 11.88 -9.57
CA ASP A 229 -13.18 10.90 -9.44
C ASP A 229 -13.73 10.83 -8.00
N MET A 230 -12.86 11.04 -7.00
CA MET A 230 -13.21 11.05 -5.59
C MET A 230 -13.64 12.43 -5.06
N GLY A 231 -13.55 13.48 -5.89
CA GLY A 231 -13.93 14.84 -5.52
C GLY A 231 -12.94 15.56 -4.60
N PHE A 232 -11.69 15.07 -4.48
CA PHE A 232 -10.64 15.73 -3.69
C PHE A 232 -10.11 16.99 -4.39
N ILE A 233 -10.09 16.99 -5.73
CA ILE A 233 -9.65 18.12 -6.55
C ILE A 233 -10.58 18.32 -7.74
N THR A 234 -10.57 19.52 -8.33
CA THR A 234 -11.27 19.79 -9.59
C THR A 234 -10.49 19.29 -10.81
N SER A 235 -11.17 19.09 -11.94
CA SER A 235 -10.51 18.77 -13.20
C SER A 235 -9.54 19.87 -13.68
N GLU A 236 -9.79 21.12 -13.31
CA GLU A 236 -8.89 22.24 -13.61
C GLU A 236 -7.60 22.16 -12.79
N GLN A 237 -7.71 21.90 -11.47
CA GLN A 237 -6.55 21.65 -10.62
C GLN A 237 -5.73 20.46 -11.16
N ALA A 238 -6.39 19.35 -11.51
CA ALA A 238 -5.73 18.18 -12.07
C ALA A 238 -4.96 18.49 -13.37
N ALA A 239 -5.47 19.38 -14.22
CA ALA A 239 -4.80 19.79 -15.45
C ALA A 239 -3.58 20.69 -15.18
N THR A 240 -3.68 21.60 -14.21
CA THR A 240 -2.61 22.53 -13.82
C THR A 240 -1.48 21.84 -13.06
N GLU A 241 -1.80 20.84 -12.24
CA GLU A 241 -0.86 20.17 -11.32
C GLU A 241 -0.07 19.02 -11.99
N VAL A 242 -0.23 18.80 -13.30
CA VAL A 242 0.61 17.85 -14.02
C VAL A 242 2.07 18.31 -13.93
N TYR A 243 2.92 17.42 -13.41
CA TYR A 243 4.32 17.75 -13.12
C TYR A 243 5.05 18.15 -14.40
N GLN A 244 5.77 19.26 -14.32
CA GLN A 244 6.61 19.77 -15.39
C GLN A 244 8.07 19.52 -14.99
N VAL A 245 8.82 18.82 -15.85
CA VAL A 245 10.25 18.65 -15.63
C VAL A 245 10.92 19.98 -15.92
N GLU A 246 11.46 20.62 -14.89
CA GLU A 246 12.34 21.78 -15.09
C GLU A 246 13.61 21.33 -15.82
N ASN A 247 13.97 22.01 -16.90
CA ASN A 247 15.16 21.72 -17.72
C ASN A 247 16.44 22.18 -17.04
#